data_AF-A0A2C6AE54-F1
#
_entry.id   AF-A0A2C6AE54-F1
#
_cell.length_a   1.000
_cell.length_b   1.000
_cell.length_c   1.000
_cell.angle_alpha   90.00
_cell.angle_beta   90.00
_cell.angle_gamma   90.00
#
_symmetry.space_group_name_H-M   'P 1'
#
loop_
_entity.id
_entity.type
_entity.pdbx_description
1 polymer ?
#
loop_
_entity_poly.entity_id
_entity_poly.type
_entity_poly.pdbx_seq_one_letter_code
_entity_poly.pdbx_strand_id
1 'polypeptide(L)'
;MKVVKADDGTHGTVIGQVFANGPLLEIFYSPRGDIVAGISQPHTEIQDIKHIGHVRLRSEFQYEISYTKNRLSVTVNKRTTHFDTSQWGSPMSYFKLGNYNQAKSRTSSEVHIGAIKLIHG
;
A
#
# COMPACT_ATOMS: atom_id res chain seq x y z
N MET A 1 8.50 -7.18 -6.66
CA MET A 1 8.58 -5.70 -6.74
C MET A 1 9.94 -5.25 -6.23
N LYS A 2 10.43 -4.10 -6.70
CA LYS A 2 11.64 -3.42 -6.20
C LYS A 2 11.41 -1.91 -6.21
N VAL A 3 11.60 -1.23 -5.08
CA VAL A 3 11.59 0.24 -5.03
C VAL A 3 13.02 0.72 -5.19
N VAL A 4 13.30 1.40 -6.30
CA VAL A 4 14.64 1.92 -6.62
C VAL A 4 14.88 3.25 -5.94
N LYS A 5 13.84 4.09 -5.90
CA LYS A 5 13.81 5.38 -5.24
C LYS A 5 12.42 5.64 -4.69
N ALA A 6 12.33 6.02 -3.41
CA ALA A 6 11.10 6.53 -2.81
C ALA A 6 11.16 8.05 -2.71
N ASP A 7 10.00 8.70 -2.77
CA ASP A 7 9.84 10.13 -2.57
C ASP A 7 9.87 10.54 -1.09
N ASP A 8 9.78 11.85 -0.84
CA ASP A 8 9.81 12.48 0.49
C ASP A 8 8.42 12.82 1.05
N GLY A 9 7.37 12.14 0.57
CA GLY A 9 6.04 12.21 1.17
C GLY A 9 6.04 11.81 2.64
N THR A 10 4.98 12.13 3.37
CA THR A 10 4.88 11.87 4.83
C THR A 10 5.25 10.42 5.21
N HIS A 11 4.87 9.46 4.36
CA HIS A 11 5.19 8.05 4.50
C HIS A 11 6.01 7.49 3.32
N GLY A 12 6.37 8.34 2.36
CA GLY A 12 7.00 7.99 1.09
C GLY A 12 6.02 7.62 -0.03
N THR A 13 6.50 6.88 -1.01
CA THR A 13 5.79 6.56 -2.25
C THR A 13 4.69 5.54 -2.01
N VAL A 14 3.49 5.80 -2.53
CA VAL A 14 2.41 4.80 -2.55
C VAL A 14 2.69 3.76 -3.63
N ILE A 15 2.85 2.50 -3.21
CA ILE A 15 3.17 1.37 -4.09
C ILE A 15 1.96 0.48 -4.41
N GLY A 16 0.88 0.60 -3.64
CA GLY A 16 -0.37 -0.12 -3.88
C GLY A 16 -1.54 0.44 -3.08
N GLN A 17 -2.77 0.19 -3.55
CA GLN A 17 -3.99 0.68 -2.92
C GLN A 17 -5.14 -0.33 -3.06
N VAL A 18 -6.08 -0.27 -2.12
CA VAL A 18 -7.47 -0.70 -2.33
C VAL A 18 -8.29 0.58 -2.43
N PHE A 19 -9.09 0.71 -3.49
CA PHE A 19 -9.85 1.93 -3.76
C PHE A 19 -11.34 1.63 -3.93
N ALA A 20 -12.18 2.48 -3.35
CA ALA A 20 -13.64 2.46 -3.47
C ALA A 20 -14.14 3.87 -3.86
N ASN A 21 -14.92 4.54 -3.02
CA ASN A 21 -15.26 5.97 -3.18
C ASN A 21 -14.14 6.91 -2.69
N GLY A 22 -12.91 6.41 -2.66
CA GLY A 22 -11.71 6.99 -2.06
C GLY A 22 -10.68 5.91 -1.75
N PRO A 23 -9.45 6.27 -1.35
CA PRO A 23 -8.46 5.29 -0.89
C PRO A 23 -8.99 4.61 0.38
N LEU A 24 -9.29 3.31 0.30
CA LEU A 24 -9.65 2.49 1.46
C LEU A 24 -8.37 2.08 2.20
N LEU A 25 -7.39 1.61 1.44
CA LEU A 25 -6.06 1.26 1.93
C LEU A 25 -5.01 1.86 1.01
N GLU A 26 -3.94 2.39 1.58
CA GLU A 26 -2.73 2.78 0.86
C GLU A 26 -1.52 2.10 1.48
N ILE A 27 -0.62 1.58 0.65
CA ILE A 27 0.65 0.99 1.06
C ILE A 27 1.76 1.93 0.64
N PHE A 28 2.50 2.45 1.62
CA PHE A 28 3.58 3.40 1.43
C PHE A 28 4.93 2.72 1.64
N TYR A 29 5.91 3.14 0.85
CA TYR A 29 7.31 2.74 0.99
C TYR A 29 8.16 3.98 1.22
N SER A 30 8.87 4.04 2.34
CA SER A 30 9.69 5.20 2.71
C SER A 30 11.11 5.14 2.11
N PRO A 31 11.84 6.27 2.03
CA PRO A 31 13.26 6.28 1.66
C PRO A 31 14.16 5.44 2.58
N ARG A 32 13.71 5.14 3.81
CA ARG A 32 14.43 4.28 4.76
C ARG A 32 14.19 2.79 4.50
N GLY A 33 13.23 2.43 3.64
CA GLY A 33 12.85 1.05 3.39
C GLY A 33 11.71 0.53 4.27
N ASP A 34 11.18 1.37 5.15
CA ASP A 34 10.00 1.02 5.93
C ASP A 34 8.77 0.98 5.04
N ILE A 35 7.95 -0.05 5.24
CA ILE A 35 6.68 -0.24 4.56
C ILE A 35 5.58 -0.11 5.59
N VAL A 36 4.76 0.91 5.41
CA VAL A 36 3.57 1.14 6.24
C VAL A 36 2.33 1.04 5.36
N ALA A 37 1.19 0.70 5.95
CA ALA A 37 -0.07 0.80 5.26
C ALA A 37 -1.09 1.54 6.12
N GLY A 38 -1.84 2.43 5.49
CA GLY A 38 -2.88 3.23 6.10
C GLY A 38 -4.25 2.73 5.70
N ILE A 39 -5.11 2.44 6.68
CA ILE A 39 -6.54 2.24 6.44
C ILE A 39 -7.26 3.57 6.68
N SER A 40 -7.93 4.08 5.66
CA SER A 40 -8.63 5.36 5.75
C SER A 40 -9.95 5.23 6.50
N GLN A 41 -10.35 6.28 7.20
CA GLN A 41 -11.74 6.42 7.66
C GLN A 41 -12.60 6.93 6.48
N PRO A 42 -13.82 6.40 6.27
CA PRO A 42 -14.68 6.82 5.16
C PRO A 42 -14.93 8.33 5.15
N HIS A 43 -14.86 8.95 3.96
CA HIS A 43 -15.11 10.38 3.74
C HIS A 43 -14.17 11.34 4.49
N THR A 44 -12.98 10.88 4.88
CA THR A 44 -11.95 11.71 5.52
C THR A 44 -10.58 11.47 4.89
N GLU A 45 -9.61 12.31 5.24
CA GLU A 45 -8.18 12.10 4.96
C GLU A 45 -7.44 11.38 6.10
N ILE A 46 -8.15 10.97 7.16
CA ILE A 46 -7.55 10.36 8.34
C ILE A 46 -7.30 8.87 8.06
N GLN A 47 -6.09 8.41 8.38
CA GLN A 47 -5.69 7.01 8.24
C GLN A 47 -5.14 6.45 9.57
N ASP A 48 -5.49 5.19 9.87
CA ASP A 48 -4.78 4.40 10.87
C ASP A 48 -3.57 3.72 10.20
N ILE A 49 -2.38 4.24 10.49
CA ILE A 49 -1.11 3.82 9.88
C ILE A 49 -0.49 2.67 10.68
N LYS A 50 -0.21 1.55 10.01
CA LYS A 50 0.46 0.39 10.60
C LYS A 50 1.77 0.08 9.88
N HIS A 51 2.82 -0.20 10.65
CA HIS A 51 4.07 -0.72 10.11
C HIS A 51 3.92 -2.21 9.76
N ILE A 52 4.07 -2.54 8.47
CA ILE A 52 3.83 -3.89 7.96
C ILE A 52 5.11 -4.62 7.55
N GLY A 53 6.22 -3.92 7.34
CA GLY A 53 7.49 -4.55 7.06
C GLY A 53 8.61 -3.56 6.77
N HIS A 54 9.81 -4.09 6.56
CA HIS A 54 10.98 -3.31 6.17
C HIS A 54 11.72 -4.08 5.07
N VAL A 55 12.05 -3.38 3.98
CA VAL A 55 12.84 -3.89 2.86
C VAL A 55 13.78 -2.78 2.45
N ARG A 56 15.08 -3.08 2.31
CA ARG A 56 16.05 -2.07 1.87
C ARG A 56 15.77 -1.67 0.41
N LEU A 57 15.92 -0.37 0.08
CA LEU A 57 15.87 0.12 -1.30
C LEU A 57 16.69 -0.76 -2.25
N ARG A 58 16.20 -0.90 -3.48
CA ARG A 58 16.76 -1.74 -4.56
C ARG A 58 16.76 -3.25 -4.29
N SER A 59 16.21 -3.71 -3.17
CA SER A 59 15.99 -5.13 -2.92
C SER A 59 14.66 -5.56 -3.53
N GLU A 60 14.62 -6.80 -4.01
CA GLU A 60 13.36 -7.41 -4.45
C GLU A 60 12.57 -7.91 -3.24
N PHE A 61 11.26 -7.74 -3.31
CA PHE A 61 10.32 -8.27 -2.34
C PHE A 61 9.00 -8.64 -2.99
N GLN A 62 8.24 -9.47 -2.29
CA GLN A 62 6.88 -9.83 -2.67
C GLN A 62 5.92 -9.20 -1.68
N TYR A 63 4.80 -8.72 -2.20
CA TYR A 63 3.66 -8.42 -1.36
C TYR A 63 2.35 -8.83 -2.03
N GLU A 64 1.35 -9.08 -1.19
CA GLU A 64 0.00 -9.46 -1.58
C GLU A 64 -1.00 -8.59 -0.83
N ILE A 65 -2.05 -8.16 -1.51
CA ILE A 65 -3.25 -7.60 -0.89
C ILE A 65 -4.36 -8.63 -1.09
N SER A 66 -5.00 -9.02 0.00
CA SER A 66 -6.17 -9.90 -0.04
C SER A 66 -7.34 -9.21 0.64
N TYR A 67 -8.49 -9.18 -0.05
CA TYR A 67 -9.72 -8.64 0.52
C TYR A 67 -10.87 -9.62 0.28
N THR A 68 -11.34 -10.27 1.34
CA THR A 68 -12.35 -11.33 1.25
C THR A 68 -13.28 -11.25 2.45
N LYS A 69 -14.60 -11.27 2.23
CA LYS A 69 -15.62 -11.25 3.30
C LYS A 69 -15.33 -10.16 4.37
N ASN A 70 -15.01 -8.94 3.92
CA ASN A 70 -14.66 -7.80 4.78
C ASN A 70 -13.39 -7.97 5.63
N ARG A 71 -12.49 -8.87 5.22
CA ARG A 71 -11.20 -9.03 5.86
C ARG A 71 -10.14 -8.61 4.87
N LEU A 72 -9.53 -7.46 5.14
CA LEU A 72 -8.41 -6.95 4.39
C LEU A 72 -7.11 -7.38 5.07
N SER A 73 -6.18 -7.90 4.29
CA SER A 73 -4.83 -8.17 4.73
C SER A 73 -3.79 -7.76 3.70
N VAL A 74 -2.61 -7.40 4.20
CA VAL A 74 -1.42 -7.20 3.39
C VAL A 74 -0.33 -8.14 3.90
N THR A 75 0.25 -8.90 2.99
CA THR A 75 1.40 -9.77 3.29
C THR A 75 2.63 -9.19 2.64
N VAL A 76 3.70 -8.94 3.39
CA VAL A 76 5.01 -8.52 2.87
C VAL A 76 6.04 -9.58 3.26
N ASN A 77 6.74 -10.17 2.27
CA ASN A 77 7.74 -11.22 2.48
C ASN A 77 7.29 -12.30 3.51
N LYS A 78 6.07 -12.79 3.35
CA LYS A 78 5.41 -13.82 4.20
C LYS A 78 4.84 -13.35 5.54
N ARG A 79 5.00 -12.08 5.93
CA ARG A 79 4.39 -11.53 7.15
C ARG A 79 3.07 -10.83 6.81
N THR A 80 1.97 -11.36 7.34
CA THR A 80 0.63 -10.83 7.11
C THR A 80 0.22 -9.86 8.22
N THR A 81 -0.35 -8.72 7.83
CA THR A 81 -1.01 -7.76 8.71
C THR A 81 -2.47 -7.65 8.31
N HIS A 82 -3.37 -7.67 9.31
CA HIS A 82 -4.81 -7.53 9.10
C HIS A 82 -5.28 -6.10 9.40
N PHE A 83 -6.27 -5.65 8.64
CA PHE A 83 -6.88 -4.34 8.76
C PHE A 83 -8.37 -4.48 9.01
N ASP A 84 -8.90 -3.66 9.91
CA ASP A 84 -10.33 -3.56 10.13
C ASP A 84 -10.93 -2.66 9.04
N THR A 85 -11.89 -3.19 8.29
CA THR A 85 -12.63 -2.46 7.25
C THR A 85 -14.10 -2.31 7.60
N SER A 86 -14.50 -2.60 8.85
CA SER A 86 -15.89 -2.59 9.30
C SER A 86 -16.60 -1.27 8.98
N GLN A 87 -15.90 -0.15 9.15
CA GLN A 87 -16.41 1.20 8.89
C GLN A 87 -16.77 1.44 7.41
N TRP A 88 -16.21 0.68 6.48
CA TRP A 88 -16.47 0.85 5.04
C TRP A 88 -17.70 0.09 4.54
N GLY A 89 -18.24 -0.85 5.32
CA GLY A 89 -19.48 -1.54 4.96
C GLY A 89 -19.45 -2.32 3.64
N SER A 90 -18.32 -2.95 3.29
CA SER A 90 -18.18 -3.80 2.09
C SER A 90 -18.37 -3.10 0.74
N PRO A 91 -17.70 -1.96 0.48
CA PRO A 91 -17.94 -1.23 -0.75
C PRO A 91 -17.38 -2.02 -1.94
N MET A 92 -18.01 -1.84 -3.12
CA MET A 92 -17.38 -2.24 -4.36
C MET A 92 -16.00 -1.57 -4.46
N SER A 93 -14.98 -2.40 -4.64
CA SER A 93 -13.58 -1.98 -4.52
C SER A 93 -12.76 -2.54 -5.67
N TYR A 94 -11.65 -1.89 -5.97
CA TYR A 94 -10.66 -2.37 -6.93
C TYR A 94 -9.24 -2.15 -6.41
N PHE A 95 -8.30 -2.95 -6.90
CA PHE A 95 -6.89 -2.83 -6.53
C PHE A 95 -6.16 -1.87 -7.46
N LYS A 96 -5.21 -1.12 -6.91
CA LYS A 96 -4.21 -0.35 -7.67
C LYS A 96 -2.82 -0.78 -7.23
N LEU A 97 -1.88 -0.78 -8.16
CA LEU A 97 -0.49 -1.14 -7.98
C LEU A 97 0.34 -0.20 -8.86
N GLY A 98 1.44 0.35 -8.36
CA GLY A 98 2.24 1.24 -9.19
C GLY A 98 3.25 2.09 -8.43
N ASN A 99 3.49 3.27 -8.99
CA ASN A 99 4.36 4.29 -8.46
C ASN A 99 3.55 5.59 -8.34
N TYR A 100 2.91 5.81 -7.19
CA TYR A 100 2.19 7.05 -6.94
C TYR A 100 3.03 7.95 -6.03
N ASN A 101 3.67 8.94 -6.66
CA ASN A 101 4.58 9.88 -6.01
C ASN A 101 3.81 10.79 -5.03
N GLN A 102 4.27 10.87 -3.79
CA GLN A 102 3.71 11.68 -2.71
C GLN A 102 4.63 12.83 -2.27
N ALA A 103 5.62 13.17 -3.09
CA ALA A 103 6.64 14.15 -2.74
C ALA A 103 6.03 15.47 -2.29
N LYS A 104 6.56 15.99 -1.18
CA LYS A 104 6.31 17.37 -0.74
C LYS A 104 7.26 18.34 -1.43
N SER A 105 8.39 17.84 -1.93
CA SER A 105 9.33 18.57 -2.78
C SER A 105 9.22 18.14 -4.25
N ARG A 106 10.20 18.53 -5.08
CA ARG A 106 10.31 18.09 -6.49
C ARG A 106 10.99 16.72 -6.63
N THR A 107 11.02 15.92 -5.56
CA THR A 107 11.67 14.60 -5.57
C THR A 107 10.86 13.61 -6.40
N SER A 108 11.54 12.83 -7.25
CA SER A 108 10.95 11.72 -8.00
C SER A 108 11.00 10.40 -7.22
N SER A 109 10.10 9.48 -7.58
CA SER A 109 10.09 8.09 -7.14
C SER A 109 10.23 7.13 -8.32
N GLU A 110 10.76 5.93 -8.09
CA GLU A 110 10.97 4.89 -9.09
C GLU A 110 10.72 3.51 -8.49
N VAL A 111 9.77 2.78 -9.10
CA VAL A 111 9.34 1.44 -8.67
C VAL A 111 9.37 0.50 -9.87
N HIS A 112 9.98 -0.67 -9.71
CA HIS A 112 10.02 -1.74 -10.71
C HIS A 112 9.08 -2.87 -10.30
N ILE A 113 8.18 -3.26 -11.21
CA ILE A 113 7.24 -4.35 -11.01
C ILE A 113 7.67 -5.52 -11.90
N GLY A 114 8.23 -6.57 -11.30
CA GLY A 114 8.70 -7.76 -12.04
C GLY A 114 7.57 -8.71 -12.46
N ALA A 115 6.48 -8.76 -11.68
CA ALA A 115 5.32 -9.61 -11.97
C ALA A 115 4.08 -9.07 -11.24
N ILE A 116 2.91 -9.35 -11.82
CA ILE A 116 1.59 -9.03 -11.25
C ILE A 116 0.69 -10.25 -11.46
N LYS A 117 -0.07 -10.62 -10.43
CA LYS A 117 -1.13 -11.60 -10.51
C LYS A 117 -2.37 -11.03 -9.83
N LEU A 118 -3.52 -11.11 -10.50
CA LEU A 118 -4.83 -10.74 -9.95
C LEU A 118 -5.74 -11.95 -10.04
N ILE A 119 -6.45 -12.24 -8.95
CA ILE A 119 -7.38 -13.37 -8.85
C ILE A 119 -8.67 -12.88 -8.20
N HIS A 120 -9.80 -13.17 -8.83
CA HIS A 120 -11.12 -13.13 -8.22
C HIS A 120 -11.62 -14.57 -8.10
N GLY A 121 -12.22 -14.93 -6.98
CA GLY A 121 -12.73 -16.28 -6.71
C GLY A 121 -13.91 -16.25 -5.77
#